data_AF-A0A953J9D2-F1
#
_entry.id   AF-A0A953J9D2-F1
#
_cell.length_a   1.000
_cell.length_b   1.000
_cell.length_c   1.000
_cell.angle_alpha   90.00
_cell.angle_beta   90.00
_cell.angle_gamma   90.00
#
_symmetry.space_group_name_H-M   'P 1'
#
loop_
_entity.id
_entity.type
_entity.pdbx_description
1 polymer ?
#
loop_
_entity_poly.entity_id
_entity_poly.type
_entity_poly.pdbx_seq_one_letter_code
_entity_poly.pdbx_strand_id
1 'polypeptide(L)'
;MEGAASELQGLARDEALKNFHASRGWYRGTDVDRLSEEEAGIIAARLVRRVQAKTALAETQRQRLQEALTSALKKCLTETGSEKLPVRQIASNLLDENQLRILQEAVAKGMRPLANEN
;
A
#
# COMPACT_ATOMS: atom_id res chain seq x y z
N MET A 1 -17.28 8.08 -15.24
CA MET A 1 -16.93 9.20 -16.12
C MET A 1 -15.41 9.32 -16.10
N GLU A 2 -14.74 8.83 -17.14
CA GLU A 2 -13.35 9.21 -17.38
C GLU A 2 -13.36 10.69 -17.78
N GLY A 3 -12.78 11.56 -16.96
CA GLY A 3 -12.59 12.95 -17.34
C GLY A 3 -11.59 12.99 -18.50
N ALA A 4 -11.99 13.55 -19.63
CA ALA A 4 -11.05 13.81 -20.72
C ALA A 4 -10.01 14.82 -20.21
N ALA A 5 -8.78 14.36 -20.00
CA ALA A 5 -7.68 15.23 -19.62
C ALA A 5 -7.27 16.07 -20.84
N SER A 6 -7.32 17.40 -20.71
CA SER A 6 -6.82 18.35 -21.70
C SER A 6 -5.59 19.06 -21.17
N GLU A 7 -4.59 19.25 -22.02
CA GLU A 7 -3.37 19.99 -21.67
C GLU A 7 -3.69 21.45 -21.32
N LEU A 8 -3.10 21.95 -20.24
CA LEU A 8 -3.20 23.37 -19.86
C LEU A 8 -2.40 24.23 -20.84
N GLN A 9 -2.97 25.35 -21.27
CA GLN A 9 -2.33 26.30 -22.18
C GLN A 9 -2.28 27.72 -21.60
N GLY A 10 -1.36 28.54 -22.12
CA GLY A 10 -1.22 29.96 -21.77
C GLY A 10 -1.09 30.20 -20.26
N LEU A 11 -1.84 31.17 -19.75
CA LEU A 11 -1.77 31.60 -18.35
C LEU A 11 -2.01 30.47 -17.34
N ALA A 12 -2.91 29.54 -17.65
CA ALA A 12 -3.19 28.40 -16.77
C ALA A 12 -1.98 27.46 -16.64
N ARG A 13 -1.23 27.27 -17.73
CA ARG A 13 0.03 26.51 -17.72
C ARG A 13 1.10 27.24 -16.92
N ASP A 14 1.25 28.54 -17.14
CA ASP A 14 2.27 29.36 -16.45
C ASP A 14 2.02 29.42 -14.94
N GLU A 15 0.76 29.54 -14.54
CA GLU A 15 0.36 29.49 -13.13
C GLU A 15 0.58 28.10 -12.52
N ALA A 16 0.22 27.03 -13.23
CA ALA A 16 0.47 25.67 -12.77
C ALA A 16 1.98 25.40 -12.60
N LEU A 17 2.82 25.86 -13.53
CA LEU A 17 4.28 25.76 -13.44
C LEU A 17 4.82 26.57 -12.26
N LYS A 18 4.34 27.80 -12.05
CA LYS A 18 4.72 28.62 -10.90
C LYS A 18 4.35 27.94 -9.57
N ASN A 19 3.14 27.39 -9.47
CA ASN A 19 2.69 26.64 -8.30
C ASN A 19 3.50 25.36 -8.09
N PHE A 20 3.81 24.65 -9.18
CA PHE A 20 4.67 23.47 -9.15
C PHE A 20 6.06 23.82 -8.63
N HIS A 21 6.71 24.89 -9.10
CA HIS A 21 8.00 25.33 -8.57
C HIS A 21 7.92 25.78 -7.11
N ALA A 22 6.85 26.46 -6.72
CA ALA A 22 6.63 26.94 -5.34
C ALA A 22 6.19 25.84 -4.35
N SER A 23 6.05 24.58 -4.79
CA SER A 23 5.50 23.47 -3.99
C SER A 23 4.08 23.71 -3.49
N ARG A 24 3.35 24.63 -4.12
CA ARG A 24 2.02 25.03 -3.66
C ARG A 24 0.97 24.09 -4.23
N GLY A 25 0.39 23.26 -3.36
CA GLY A 25 -0.62 22.28 -3.77
C GLY A 25 -0.06 21.04 -4.47
N TRP A 26 1.26 20.84 -4.44
CA TRP A 26 1.94 19.69 -5.03
C TRP A 26 2.79 18.98 -3.99
N TYR A 27 2.56 17.69 -3.81
CA TYR A 27 3.44 16.84 -2.99
C TYR A 27 4.81 16.68 -3.66
N ARG A 28 5.88 16.75 -2.87
CA ARG A 28 7.24 16.40 -3.31
C ARG A 28 7.46 14.90 -3.20
N GLY A 29 8.52 14.41 -3.84
CA GLY A 29 8.90 12.98 -3.77
C GLY A 29 8.92 12.47 -2.32
N THR A 30 9.56 13.21 -1.42
CA THR A 30 9.60 12.89 0.02
C THR A 30 8.22 12.90 0.70
N ASP A 31 7.30 13.76 0.25
CA ASP A 31 5.93 13.77 0.78
C ASP A 31 5.15 12.56 0.27
N VAL A 32 5.33 12.20 -1.00
CA VAL A 32 4.73 11.01 -1.62
C VAL A 32 5.29 9.73 -0.98
N ASP A 33 6.59 9.71 -0.65
CA ASP A 33 7.21 8.59 0.06
C ASP A 33 6.62 8.45 1.46
N ARG A 34 6.49 9.55 2.20
CA ARG A 34 5.85 9.54 3.53
C ARG A 34 4.41 9.04 3.46
N LEU A 35 3.62 9.50 2.49
CA LEU A 35 2.25 9.02 2.29
C LEU A 35 2.22 7.54 1.90
N SER A 36 3.16 7.09 1.05
CA SER A 36 3.32 5.68 0.69
C SER A 36 3.66 4.82 1.91
N GLU A 37 4.46 5.33 2.84
CA GLU A 37 4.80 4.64 4.07
C GLU A 37 3.62 4.51 5.04
N GLU A 38 2.79 5.55 5.15
CA GLU A 38 1.55 5.53 5.93
C GLU A 38 0.56 4.51 5.32
N GLU A 39 0.37 4.54 4.01
CA GLU A 39 -0.50 3.61 3.28
C GLU A 39 -0.01 2.15 3.38
N ALA A 40 1.31 1.92 3.37
CA ALA A 40 1.88 0.59 3.59
C ALA A 40 1.43 -0.03 4.92
N GLY A 41 1.38 0.77 5.99
CA GLY A 41 0.89 0.32 7.29
C GLY A 41 -0.60 -0.01 7.29
N ILE A 42 -1.41 0.81 6.60
CA ILE A 42 -2.86 0.60 6.46
C ILE A 42 -3.15 -0.69 5.68
N ILE A 43 -2.48 -0.88 4.54
CA ILE A 43 -2.62 -2.10 3.71
C ILE A 43 -2.16 -3.32 4.50
N ALA A 44 -1.02 -3.26 5.20
CA ALA A 44 -0.53 -4.37 6.02
C ALA A 44 -1.55 -4.76 7.10
N ALA A 45 -2.06 -3.79 7.85
CA ALA A 45 -3.09 -4.04 8.88
C ALA A 45 -4.37 -4.66 8.29
N ARG A 46 -4.77 -4.23 7.08
CA ARG A 46 -5.92 -4.79 6.37
C ARG A 46 -5.69 -6.25 5.97
N LEU A 47 -4.53 -6.57 5.38
CA LEU A 47 -4.17 -7.95 5.02
C LEU A 47 -4.15 -8.86 6.27
N VAL A 48 -3.59 -8.39 7.38
CA VAL A 48 -3.58 -9.14 8.63
C VAL A 48 -4.99 -9.39 9.14
N ARG A 49 -5.88 -8.38 9.13
CA ARG A 49 -7.30 -8.55 9.50
C ARG A 49 -8.00 -9.62 8.65
N ARG A 50 -7.74 -9.65 7.34
CA ARG A 50 -8.29 -10.69 6.44
C ARG A 50 -7.81 -12.09 6.78
N VAL A 51 -6.55 -12.22 7.20
CA VAL A 51 -6.00 -13.51 7.64
C VAL A 51 -6.65 -13.91 8.96
N GLN A 52 -6.73 -13.00 9.94
CA GLN A 52 -7.38 -13.27 11.24
C GLN A 52 -8.86 -13.68 11.11
N ALA A 53 -9.58 -13.15 10.12
CA ALA A 53 -10.96 -13.53 9.86
C ALA A 53 -11.12 -14.99 9.40
N LYS A 54 -10.04 -15.62 8.90
CA LYS A 54 -10.04 -16.98 8.35
C LYS A 54 -9.23 -17.99 9.18
N THR A 55 -8.36 -17.53 10.07
CA THR A 55 -7.52 -18.37 10.91
C THR A 55 -7.16 -17.66 12.21
N ALA A 56 -6.93 -18.44 13.27
CA ALA A 56 -6.34 -17.91 14.48
C ALA A 56 -4.89 -17.48 14.20
N LEU A 57 -4.54 -16.29 14.70
CA LEU A 57 -3.16 -15.79 14.77
C LEU A 57 -2.90 -15.39 16.22
N ALA A 58 -1.78 -15.84 16.79
CA ALA A 58 -1.33 -15.35 18.08
C ALA A 58 -1.02 -13.85 17.99
N GLU A 59 -1.18 -13.11 19.09
CA GLU A 59 -0.97 -11.66 19.10
C GLU A 59 0.46 -11.27 18.67
N THR A 60 1.46 -12.03 19.13
CA THR A 60 2.86 -11.84 18.74
C THR A 60 3.10 -12.14 17.26
N GLN A 61 2.45 -13.17 16.73
CA GLN A 61 2.52 -13.55 15.32
C GLN A 61 1.86 -12.49 14.43
N ARG A 62 0.72 -11.95 14.87
CA ARG A 62 -0.02 -10.86 14.21
C ARG A 62 0.82 -9.59 14.10
N GLN A 63 1.44 -9.16 15.21
CA GLN A 63 2.28 -7.96 15.24
C GLN A 63 3.48 -8.11 14.30
N ARG A 64 4.22 -9.22 14.40
CA ARG A 64 5.39 -9.49 13.54
C ARG A 64 5.02 -9.59 12.07
N LEU A 65 3.87 -10.19 11.75
CA LEU A 65 3.37 -10.25 10.37
C LEU A 65 3.02 -8.85 9.85
N GLN A 66 2.36 -8.02 10.66
CA GLN A 66 2.03 -6.66 10.28
C GLN A 66 3.28 -5.81 10.02
N GLU A 67 4.30 -5.91 10.87
CA GLU A 67 5.59 -5.22 10.69
C GLU A 67 6.32 -5.68 9.42
N ALA A 68 6.37 -7.00 9.19
CA ALA A 68 7.02 -7.57 8.02
C ALA A 68 6.32 -7.15 6.71
N LEU A 69 4.99 -7.19 6.69
CA LEU A 69 4.18 -6.73 5.55
C LEU A 69 4.33 -5.22 5.33
N THR A 70 4.29 -4.41 6.40
CA THR A 70 4.50 -2.96 6.30
C THR A 70 5.85 -2.67 5.67
N SER A 71 6.92 -3.31 6.15
CA SER A 71 8.28 -3.10 5.64
C SER A 71 8.42 -3.48 4.16
N ALA A 72 7.79 -4.58 3.74
CA ALA A 72 7.79 -4.99 2.34
C ALA A 72 6.96 -4.03 1.46
N LEU A 73 5.79 -3.61 1.93
CA LEU A 73 4.93 -2.66 1.23
C LEU A 73 5.58 -1.29 1.07
N LYS A 74 6.30 -0.80 2.08
CA LYS A 74 7.08 0.43 1.99
C LYS A 74 8.03 0.38 0.79
N LYS A 75 8.87 -0.65 0.70
CA LYS A 75 9.81 -0.85 -0.42
C LYS A 75 9.10 -1.00 -1.77
N CYS A 76 7.98 -1.73 -1.80
CA CYS A 76 7.18 -1.88 -3.00
C CYS A 76 6.66 -0.53 -3.53
N LEU A 77 6.14 0.32 -2.63
CA LEU A 77 5.51 1.59 -2.97
C LEU A 77 6.51 2.72 -3.25
N THR A 78 7.67 2.74 -2.58
CA THR A 78 8.65 3.83 -2.75
C THR A 78 9.77 3.51 -3.76
N GLU A 79 10.21 2.26 -3.88
CA GLU A 79 11.41 1.92 -4.68
C GLU A 79 11.08 1.31 -6.04
N THR A 80 10.11 0.39 -6.09
CA THR A 80 9.90 -0.47 -7.27
C THR A 80 8.63 -0.14 -8.05
N GLY A 81 7.68 0.58 -7.46
CA GLY A 81 6.33 0.76 -8.01
C GLY A 81 5.60 -0.57 -8.27
N SER A 82 6.08 -1.67 -7.67
CA SER A 82 5.61 -3.02 -7.95
C SER A 82 4.55 -3.44 -6.94
N GLU A 83 3.39 -3.86 -7.43
CA GLU A 83 2.31 -4.40 -6.59
C GLU A 83 2.57 -5.86 -6.16
N LYS A 84 3.64 -6.49 -6.65
CA LYS A 84 3.96 -7.90 -6.35
C LYS A 84 4.69 -8.02 -5.01
N LEU A 85 3.93 -8.31 -3.97
CA LEU A 85 4.44 -8.70 -2.66
C LEU A 85 4.95 -10.16 -2.68
N PRO A 86 6.23 -10.42 -2.34
CA PRO A 86 6.75 -11.79 -2.22
C PRO A 86 6.29 -12.43 -0.90
N VAL A 87 4.98 -12.70 -0.79
CA VAL A 87 4.29 -13.16 0.43
C VAL A 87 5.02 -14.30 1.14
N ARG A 88 5.47 -15.32 0.38
CA ARG A 88 6.12 -16.50 0.95
C ARG A 88 7.46 -16.14 1.62
N GLN A 89 8.26 -15.26 1.00
CA GLN A 89 9.54 -14.84 1.57
C GLN A 89 9.36 -14.01 2.84
N ILE A 90 8.29 -13.22 2.90
CA ILE A 90 8.00 -12.32 4.03
C ILE A 90 7.47 -13.11 5.23
N ALA A 91 6.59 -14.09 4.98
CA ALA A 91 5.77 -14.68 6.03
C ALA A 91 6.10 -16.16 6.33
N SER A 92 6.99 -16.84 5.58
CA SER A 92 7.26 -18.27 5.79
C SER A 92 7.78 -18.62 7.18
N ASN A 93 8.50 -17.69 7.82
CA ASN A 93 9.04 -17.89 9.17
C ASN A 93 8.04 -17.52 10.26
N LEU A 94 6.89 -16.95 9.88
CA LEU A 94 5.87 -16.44 10.78
C LEU A 94 4.58 -17.24 10.69
N LEU A 95 4.26 -17.84 9.55
CA LEU A 95 2.99 -18.49 9.25
C LEU A 95 3.20 -19.95 8.87
N ASP A 96 2.25 -20.81 9.25
CA ASP A 96 2.16 -22.16 8.69
C ASP A 96 1.65 -22.16 7.24
N GLU A 97 1.68 -23.31 6.57
CA GLU A 97 1.28 -23.43 5.16
C GLU A 97 -0.19 -23.06 4.91
N ASN A 98 -1.10 -23.33 5.85
CA ASN A 98 -2.50 -22.97 5.71
C ASN A 98 -2.69 -21.45 5.87
N GLN A 99 -2.02 -20.84 6.85
CA GLN A 99 -2.00 -19.40 7.07
C GLN A 99 -1.34 -18.65 5.91
N LEU A 100 -0.26 -19.19 5.33
CA LEU A 100 0.40 -18.66 4.13
C LEU A 100 -0.55 -18.64 2.92
N ARG A 101 -1.28 -19.74 2.70
CA ARG A 101 -2.28 -19.81 1.63
C ARG A 101 -3.37 -18.76 1.82
N ILE A 102 -3.87 -18.59 3.05
CA ILE A 102 -4.86 -17.56 3.37
C ILE A 102 -4.32 -16.15 3.09
N LEU A 103 -3.06 -15.88 3.43
CA LEU A 103 -2.42 -14.60 3.14
C LEU A 103 -2.26 -14.36 1.63
N GLN A 104 -1.89 -15.39 0.86
CA GLN A 104 -1.84 -15.31 -0.60
C GLN A 104 -3.20 -15.00 -1.21
N GLU A 105 -4.27 -15.65 -0.72
CA GLU A 105 -5.64 -15.33 -1.14
C GLU A 105 -6.02 -13.89 -0.76
N ALA A 106 -5.64 -13.42 0.43
CA ALA A 106 -5.91 -12.06 0.87
C ALA A 106 -5.22 -11.02 -0.01
N VAL A 107 -4.00 -11.30 -0.47
CA VAL A 107 -3.23 -10.49 -1.43
C VAL A 107 -3.84 -10.56 -2.83
N ALA A 108 -4.29 -11.74 -3.28
CA ALA A 108 -4.92 -11.93 -4.58
C ALA A 108 -6.25 -11.17 -4.73
N LYS A 109 -6.95 -10.90 -3.63
CA LYS A 109 -8.12 -10.02 -3.60
C LYS A 109 -7.80 -8.53 -3.79
N GLY A 110 -6.51 -8.18 -3.87
CA GLY A 110 -6.01 -6.82 -4.05
C GLY A 110 -5.80 -6.07 -2.73
N MET A 111 -5.09 -4.95 -2.81
CA MET A 111 -4.68 -4.14 -1.64
C MET A 111 -5.73 -3.12 -1.20
N ARG A 112 -6.69 -2.81 -2.08
CA ARG A 112 -7.77 -1.85 -1.81
C ARG A 112 -8.77 -2.40 -0.78
N PRO A 113 -9.52 -1.52 -0.06
CA PRO A 113 -10.62 -1.95 0.78
C PRO A 113 -11.64 -2.77 -0.02
N LEU A 114 -12.11 -3.87 0.56
CA LEU A 114 -13.31 -4.55 0.06
C LEU A 114 -14.56 -3.81 0.54
N ALA A 115 -15.72 -4.08 -0.08
CA ALA A 115 -16.98 -3.37 0.21
C ALA A 115 -17.43 -3.40 1.68
N ASN A 116 -16.86 -4.30 2.48
CA ASN A 116 -17.16 -4.50 3.90
C ASN A 116 -15.98 -4.17 4.84
N GLU A 117 -14.96 -3.45 4.35
CA GLU A 117 -13.76 -3.09 5.12
C GLU A 117 -13.63 -1.56 5.26
N ASN A 118 -13.34 -1.09 6.48
CA ASN A 118 -12.87 0.26 6.78
C ASN A 118 -11.36 0.24 7.04
#